data_AF-E1ZZL4-F1
#
_entry.id   AF-E1ZZL4-F1
#
_cell.length_a   1.000
_cell.length_b   1.000
_cell.length_c   1.000
_cell.angle_alpha   90.00
_cell.angle_beta   90.00
_cell.angle_gamma   90.00
#
_symmetry.space_group_name_H-M   'P 1'
#
loop_
_entity.id
_entity.type
_entity.pdbx_description
1 polymer ?
#
loop_
_entity_poly.entity_id
_entity_poly.type
_entity_poly.pdbx_seq_one_letter_code
_entity_poly.pdbx_strand_id
1 'polypeptide(L)'
;MSQPCGHLDFYPNNGKEQPGCTDLSETTPSLPLTLIREGLEEASRVLVACNHVRALKLFIESINSKCQYVAHECSSYASFLRGECFSCKSNNSLSCGVMGYHADTSPALVKRQAMGQDVSSLLGSKFFFMTGKEDPYCSK
;
A
#
# COMPACT_ATOMS: atom_id res chain seq x y z
N MET A 1 -1.32 -4.52 -11.54
CA MET A 1 0.04 -4.92 -11.98
C MET A 1 0.80 -5.45 -10.78
N SER A 2 1.66 -6.47 -10.94
CA SER A 2 2.46 -7.04 -9.84
C SER A 2 3.97 -6.79 -10.00
N GLN A 3 4.42 -6.53 -11.23
CA GLN A 3 5.80 -6.15 -11.51
C GLN A 3 6.08 -4.74 -10.98
N PRO A 4 7.18 -4.52 -10.26
CA PRO A 4 7.63 -3.18 -9.88
C PRO A 4 7.88 -2.30 -11.11
N CYS A 5 7.50 -1.03 -11.03
CA CYS A 5 7.65 -0.07 -12.14
C CYS A 5 8.16 1.31 -11.72
N GLY A 6 8.62 1.49 -10.48
CA GLY A 6 9.15 2.75 -9.98
C GLY A 6 10.46 2.60 -9.22
N HIS A 7 10.89 3.72 -8.62
CA HIS A 7 11.95 3.72 -7.61
C HIS A 7 11.41 3.30 -6.23
N LEU A 8 10.13 3.56 -5.96
CA LEU A 8 9.47 3.18 -4.73
C LEU A 8 8.15 2.49 -5.11
N ASP A 9 8.12 1.17 -5.09
CA ASP A 9 6.92 0.40 -5.33
C ASP A 9 6.28 -0.02 -4.00
N PHE A 10 5.10 0.52 -3.70
CA PHE A 10 4.40 0.30 -2.44
C PHE A 10 3.33 -0.78 -2.55
N TYR A 11 3.32 -1.71 -1.59
CA TYR A 11 2.42 -2.87 -1.54
C TYR A 11 1.67 -2.92 -0.20
N PRO A 12 0.66 -2.05 0.03
CA PRO A 12 -0.19 -2.12 1.22
C PRO A 12 -0.87 -3.48 1.26
N ASN A 13 -0.78 -4.20 2.39
CA ASN A 13 -1.38 -5.53 2.56
C ASN A 13 -1.01 -6.49 1.40
N ASN A 14 0.27 -6.51 1.02
CA ASN A 14 0.81 -7.30 -0.10
C ASN A 14 0.35 -6.87 -1.51
N GLY A 15 -0.41 -5.78 -1.63
CA GLY A 15 -0.91 -5.26 -2.91
C GLY A 15 -1.94 -6.15 -3.61
N LYS A 16 -2.59 -7.06 -2.87
CA LYS A 16 -3.58 -8.01 -3.41
C LYS A 16 -4.97 -7.75 -2.85
N GLU A 17 -5.22 -8.23 -1.64
CA GLU A 17 -6.52 -8.14 -0.98
C GLU A 17 -6.45 -7.10 0.13
N GLN A 18 -7.27 -6.07 -0.01
CA GLN A 18 -7.31 -4.95 0.92
C GLN A 18 -8.39 -5.21 1.98
N PRO A 19 -8.10 -4.94 3.26
CA PRO A 19 -9.09 -5.08 4.32
C PRO A 19 -10.38 -4.33 3.98
N GLY A 20 -11.52 -4.99 4.15
CA GLY A 20 -12.85 -4.44 3.81
C GLY A 20 -13.36 -4.73 2.41
N CYS A 21 -12.55 -5.30 1.51
CA CYS A 21 -13.02 -5.62 0.15
C CYS A 21 -13.61 -7.02 0.02
N THR A 22 -13.30 -7.95 0.92
CA THR A 22 -13.74 -9.36 0.85
C THR A 22 -15.19 -9.59 1.24
N ASP A 23 -15.86 -8.59 1.82
CA ASP A 23 -17.23 -8.74 2.33
C ASP A 23 -18.24 -7.97 1.46
N LEU A 24 -18.93 -8.71 0.59
CA LEU A 24 -20.03 -8.19 -0.23
C LEU A 24 -21.24 -7.80 0.63
N SER A 25 -21.33 -8.31 1.87
CA SER A 25 -22.42 -7.98 2.80
C SER A 25 -22.34 -6.55 3.33
N GLU A 26 -21.13 -6.01 3.50
CA GLU A 26 -20.95 -4.69 4.12
C GLU A 26 -20.71 -3.55 3.12
N THR A 27 -20.32 -3.87 1.89
CA THR A 27 -19.97 -2.87 0.87
C THR A 27 -21.17 -2.36 0.06
N THR A 28 -22.35 -2.99 0.17
CA THR A 28 -23.55 -2.58 -0.57
C THR A 28 -24.82 -2.57 0.31
N PRO A 29 -25.10 -1.49 1.06
CA PRO A 29 -26.43 -1.27 1.65
C PRO A 29 -27.50 -0.98 0.58
N SER A 30 -27.12 -0.74 -0.68
CA SER A 30 -27.99 -0.16 -1.72
C SER A 30 -28.07 -0.94 -3.03
N LEU A 31 -27.38 -2.08 -3.19
CA LEU A 31 -27.56 -2.92 -4.37
C LEU A 31 -28.42 -4.13 -4.00
N PRO A 32 -29.69 -4.19 -4.45
CA PRO A 32 -30.57 -5.28 -4.08
C PRO A 32 -30.04 -6.59 -4.67
N LEU A 33 -29.91 -7.59 -3.80
CA LEU A 33 -29.49 -8.97 -4.07
C LEU A 33 -30.31 -9.66 -5.19
N THR A 34 -31.40 -9.04 -5.65
CA THR A 34 -32.27 -9.50 -6.72
C THR A 34 -31.69 -9.29 -8.13
N LEU A 35 -30.63 -8.48 -8.31
CA LEU A 35 -29.89 -8.36 -9.58
C LEU A 35 -28.86 -9.48 -9.79
N ILE A 36 -28.66 -10.36 -8.80
CA ILE A 36 -27.70 -11.48 -8.81
C ILE A 36 -28.27 -12.69 -9.59
N ARG A 37 -28.90 -12.45 -10.74
CA ARG A 37 -29.16 -13.51 -11.73
C ARG A 37 -27.96 -13.71 -12.67
N GLU A 38 -27.07 -12.72 -12.77
CA GLU A 38 -25.75 -12.76 -13.48
C GLU A 38 -24.56 -12.80 -12.49
N GLY A 39 -24.81 -13.36 -11.31
CA GLY A 39 -24.24 -12.96 -10.01
C GLY A 39 -22.75 -13.17 -9.71
N LEU A 40 -21.96 -13.84 -10.57
CA LEU A 40 -20.54 -14.10 -10.28
C LEU A 40 -19.61 -13.07 -10.93
N GLU A 41 -19.91 -12.66 -12.17
CA GLU A 41 -19.11 -11.64 -12.86
C GLU A 41 -19.25 -10.28 -12.19
N GLU A 42 -20.47 -9.87 -11.84
CA GLU A 42 -20.70 -8.56 -11.24
C GLU A 42 -20.14 -8.49 -9.81
N ALA A 43 -20.28 -9.56 -9.02
CA ALA A 43 -19.64 -9.69 -7.71
C ALA A 43 -18.10 -9.62 -7.81
N SER A 44 -17.52 -10.27 -8.84
CA SER A 44 -16.09 -10.18 -9.14
C SER A 44 -15.67 -8.76 -9.51
N ARG A 45 -16.45 -8.05 -10.34
CA ARG A 45 -16.19 -6.65 -10.73
C ARG A 45 -16.19 -5.71 -9.53
N VAL A 46 -17.15 -5.85 -8.61
CA VAL A 46 -17.22 -5.05 -7.38
C VAL A 46 -16.01 -5.30 -6.47
N LEU A 47 -15.62 -6.56 -6.27
CA LEU A 47 -14.44 -6.92 -5.47
C LEU A 47 -13.14 -6.38 -6.09
N VAL A 48 -12.97 -6.56 -7.40
CA VAL A 48 -11.81 -6.05 -8.14
C VAL A 48 -11.77 -4.53 -8.07
N ALA A 49 -12.91 -3.86 -8.24
CA ALA A 49 -13.03 -2.41 -8.14
C ALA A 49 -12.68 -1.92 -6.72
N CYS A 50 -13.14 -2.60 -5.66
CA CYS A 50 -12.81 -2.23 -4.27
C CYS A 50 -11.30 -2.25 -4.02
N ASN A 51 -10.63 -3.36 -4.38
CA ASN A 51 -9.19 -3.48 -4.22
C ASN A 51 -8.43 -2.46 -5.05
N HIS A 52 -8.88 -2.22 -6.29
CA HIS A 52 -8.24 -1.28 -7.20
C HIS A 52 -8.36 0.18 -6.72
N VAL A 53 -9.55 0.60 -6.31
CA VAL A 53 -9.83 1.97 -5.84
C VAL A 53 -9.14 2.25 -4.49
N ARG A 54 -8.73 1.23 -3.72
CA ARG A 54 -7.98 1.43 -2.47
C ARG A 54 -6.70 2.25 -2.68
N ALA A 55 -6.02 2.11 -3.82
CA ALA A 55 -4.83 2.91 -4.12
C ALA A 55 -5.12 4.42 -4.09
N LEU A 56 -6.25 4.85 -4.67
CA LEU A 56 -6.67 6.26 -4.67
C LEU A 56 -7.05 6.72 -3.26
N LYS A 57 -7.78 5.88 -2.51
CA LYS A 57 -8.19 6.20 -1.13
C LYS A 57 -6.98 6.44 -0.22
N LEU A 58 -5.98 5.56 -0.27
CA LEU A 58 -4.74 5.71 0.49
C LEU A 58 -3.95 6.94 0.04
N PHE A 59 -3.88 7.22 -1.27
CA PHE A 59 -3.21 8.42 -1.76
C PHE A 59 -3.89 9.70 -1.24
N ILE A 60 -5.22 9.78 -1.31
CA ILE A 60 -5.97 10.96 -0.82
C ILE A 60 -5.75 11.16 0.69
N GLU A 61 -5.84 10.09 1.49
CA GLU A 61 -5.60 10.18 2.92
C GLU A 61 -4.17 10.66 3.23
N SER A 62 -3.17 10.21 2.48
CA SER A 62 -1.76 10.56 2.70
C SER A 62 -1.42 12.05 2.58
N ILE A 63 -2.29 12.88 1.97
CA ILE A 63 -2.02 14.30 1.72
C ILE A 63 -1.92 15.07 3.05
N ASN A 64 -2.92 14.90 3.93
CA ASN A 64 -3.09 15.69 5.16
C ASN A 64 -3.40 14.84 6.41
N SER A 65 -3.28 13.51 6.35
CA SER A 65 -3.55 12.64 7.50
C SER A 65 -2.49 12.79 8.59
N LYS A 66 -2.93 12.65 9.84
CA LYS A 66 -2.02 12.50 11.00
C LYS A 66 -1.32 11.14 11.01
N CYS A 67 -1.81 10.18 10.22
CA CYS A 67 -1.11 8.93 10.02
C CYS A 67 -0.28 8.98 8.74
N GLN A 68 1.03 8.86 8.90
CA GLN A 68 1.93 8.65 7.79
C GLN A 68 2.06 7.15 7.50
N TYR A 69 1.83 6.75 6.26
CA TYR A 69 2.06 5.38 5.82
C TYR A 69 3.56 5.12 5.64
N VAL A 70 4.21 4.66 6.70
CA VAL A 70 5.61 4.24 6.66
C VAL A 70 5.66 2.80 6.18
N ALA A 71 6.33 2.59 5.06
CA ALA A 71 6.53 1.30 4.44
C ALA A 71 7.99 0.88 4.49
N HIS A 72 8.20 -0.43 4.57
CA HIS A 72 9.50 -1.05 4.78
C HIS A 72 9.99 -1.75 3.52
N GLU A 73 11.18 -1.38 3.05
CA GLU A 73 11.89 -2.05 1.97
C GLU A 73 12.16 -3.49 2.38
N CYS A 74 11.67 -4.45 1.60
CA CYS A 74 11.80 -5.86 1.93
C CYS A 74 11.82 -6.72 0.66
N SER A 75 12.46 -7.88 0.71
CA SER A 75 12.53 -8.80 -0.43
C SER A 75 11.18 -9.44 -0.75
N SER A 76 10.36 -9.67 0.28
CA SER A 76 9.04 -10.28 0.16
C SER A 76 8.11 -9.85 1.29
N TYR A 77 6.80 -9.98 1.06
CA TYR A 77 5.81 -9.77 2.11
C TYR A 77 5.94 -10.77 3.26
N ALA A 78 6.39 -12.01 2.98
CA ALA A 78 6.62 -13.00 4.02
C ALA A 78 7.77 -12.60 4.97
N SER A 79 8.86 -12.05 4.44
CA SER A 79 9.95 -11.46 5.24
C SER A 79 9.49 -10.26 6.05
N PHE A 80 8.63 -9.42 5.46
CA PHE A 80 7.99 -8.31 6.16
C PHE A 80 7.18 -8.82 7.37
N LEU A 81 6.32 -9.83 7.18
CA LEU A 81 5.53 -10.42 8.28
C LEU A 81 6.38 -11.06 9.38
N ARG A 82 7.58 -11.57 9.05
CA ARG A 82 8.52 -12.14 10.03
C ARG A 82 9.33 -11.10 10.80
N GLY A 83 9.17 -9.80 10.51
CA GLY A 83 9.88 -8.75 11.23
C GLY A 83 11.30 -8.46 10.71
N GLU A 84 11.71 -9.02 9.57
CA GLU A 84 13.09 -8.98 9.09
C GLU A 84 13.53 -7.60 8.57
N CYS A 85 12.58 -6.71 8.30
CA CYS A 85 12.80 -5.46 7.55
C CYS A 85 12.49 -4.17 8.37
N PHE A 86 12.36 -4.26 9.69
CA PHE A 86 11.99 -3.13 10.57
C PHE A 86 13.21 -2.31 11.06
N SER A 87 13.98 -1.75 10.14
CA SER A 87 15.21 -1.01 10.47
C SER A 87 15.10 0.52 10.38
N CYS A 88 13.91 1.11 10.19
CA CYS A 88 13.73 2.56 9.93
C CYS A 88 14.38 3.50 10.95
N LYS A 89 14.56 3.04 12.19
CA LYS A 89 15.04 3.86 13.31
C LYS A 89 16.54 4.15 13.30
N SER A 90 17.33 3.46 12.47
CA SER A 90 18.76 3.79 12.34
C SER A 90 18.93 5.12 11.59
N ASN A 91 19.82 5.98 12.08
CA ASN A 91 20.16 7.26 11.44
C ASN A 91 20.54 7.07 9.96
N ASN A 92 21.10 5.92 9.59
CA ASN A 92 21.48 5.57 8.22
C ASN A 92 20.49 4.62 7.53
N SER A 93 19.32 4.34 8.12
CA SER A 93 18.35 3.45 7.47
C SER A 93 17.82 4.08 6.20
N LEU A 94 18.13 3.41 5.09
CA LEU A 94 17.66 3.66 3.73
C LEU A 94 16.41 2.84 3.38
N SER A 95 15.94 2.03 4.35
CA SER A 95 15.00 0.93 4.13
C SER A 95 13.54 1.32 4.32
N CYS A 96 13.22 2.61 4.37
CA CYS A 96 11.84 3.06 4.64
C CYS A 96 11.40 4.18 3.69
N GLY A 97 10.16 4.04 3.23
CA GLY A 97 9.51 4.98 2.33
C GLY A 97 8.19 5.45 2.92
N VAL A 98 7.81 6.69 2.62
CA VAL A 98 6.50 7.25 2.91
C VAL A 98 5.62 6.98 1.70
N MET A 99 4.53 6.25 1.86
CA MET A 99 3.59 6.02 0.75
C MET A 99 2.67 7.25 0.57
N GLY A 100 2.46 7.64 -0.69
CA GLY A 100 1.46 8.63 -1.06
C GLY A 100 2.04 9.98 -1.47
N TYR A 101 1.37 11.08 -1.11
CA TYR A 101 1.68 12.43 -1.58
C TYR A 101 3.11 12.88 -1.26
N HIS A 102 3.60 12.54 -0.06
CA HIS A 102 4.94 12.92 0.43
C HIS A 102 6.03 11.88 0.12
N ALA A 103 5.81 11.00 -0.87
CA ALA A 103 6.74 9.92 -1.20
C ALA A 103 8.12 10.41 -1.68
N ASP A 104 8.19 11.60 -2.29
CA ASP A 104 9.42 12.29 -2.68
C ASP A 104 10.33 12.62 -1.48
N THR A 105 9.74 12.88 -0.32
CA THR A 105 10.47 13.12 0.94
C THR A 105 10.86 11.85 1.70
N SER A 106 10.62 10.67 1.11
CA SER A 106 10.94 9.39 1.74
C SER A 106 12.40 9.30 2.16
N PRO A 107 12.71 8.77 3.37
CA PRO A 107 14.08 8.53 3.80
C PRO A 107 14.89 7.70 2.80
N ALA A 108 14.27 6.72 2.15
CA ALA A 108 14.88 5.92 1.10
C ALA A 108 15.43 6.76 -0.07
N LEU A 109 14.73 7.83 -0.50
CA LEU A 109 15.17 8.70 -1.58
C LEU A 109 16.15 9.77 -1.07
N VAL A 110 15.71 10.55 -0.08
CA VAL A 110 16.42 11.76 0.37
C VAL A 110 17.81 11.42 0.91
N LYS A 111 17.95 10.33 1.67
CA LYS A 111 19.26 9.94 2.21
C LYS A 111 20.23 9.44 1.13
N ARG A 112 19.74 8.67 0.14
CA ARG A 112 20.57 8.23 -1.00
C ARG A 112 21.06 9.43 -1.81
N GLN A 113 20.17 10.38 -2.09
CA GLN A 113 20.53 11.64 -2.76
C GLN A 113 21.54 12.46 -1.95
N ALA A 114 21.32 12.63 -0.65
CA ALA A 114 22.23 13.37 0.23
C ALA A 114 23.63 12.70 0.34
N MET A 115 23.69 11.37 0.21
CA MET A 115 24.94 10.61 0.16
C MET A 115 25.59 10.58 -1.23
N GLY A 116 25.02 11.27 -2.23
CA GLY A 116 25.49 11.26 -3.62
C GLY A 116 25.35 9.89 -4.31
N GLN A 117 24.49 9.03 -3.79
CA GLN A 117 24.24 7.70 -4.35
C GLN A 117 23.27 7.76 -5.52
N ASP A 118 23.51 6.89 -6.50
CA ASP A 118 22.60 6.70 -7.61
C ASP A 118 21.26 6.10 -7.13
N VAL A 119 20.18 6.83 -7.39
CA VAL A 119 18.81 6.41 -7.08
C VAL A 119 18.34 5.27 -7.99
N SER A 120 19.09 4.93 -9.04
CA SER A 120 18.82 3.74 -9.86
C SER A 120 18.92 2.45 -9.05
N SER A 121 19.65 2.45 -7.92
CA SER A 121 19.68 1.34 -6.96
C SER A 121 18.33 1.04 -6.30
N LEU A 122 17.37 1.96 -6.40
CA LEU A 122 16.00 1.78 -5.92
C LEU A 122 15.04 1.25 -6.99
N LEU A 123 15.47 1.11 -8.24
CA LEU A 123 14.58 0.64 -9.31
C LEU A 123 14.06 -0.76 -8.97
N GLY A 124 12.74 -0.85 -8.82
CA GLY A 124 12.03 -2.06 -8.43
C GLY A 124 12.11 -2.45 -6.95
N SER A 125 12.59 -1.55 -6.08
CA SER A 125 12.53 -1.73 -4.63
C SER A 125 11.08 -1.81 -4.15
N LYS A 126 10.80 -2.84 -3.34
CA LYS A 126 9.46 -3.15 -2.84
C LYS A 126 9.30 -2.73 -1.39
N PHE A 127 8.27 -1.94 -1.12
CA PHE A 127 7.96 -1.42 0.20
C PHE A 127 6.63 -1.96 0.70
N PHE A 128 6.63 -2.58 1.86
CA PHE A 128 5.45 -3.21 2.44
C PHE A 128 5.00 -2.49 3.72
N PHE A 129 3.69 -2.41 3.90
CA PHE A 129 3.04 -1.91 5.10
C PHE A 129 1.63 -2.50 5.21
N MET A 130 0.98 -2.28 6.34
CA MET A 130 -0.38 -2.74 6.60
C MET A 130 -1.31 -1.55 6.80
N THR A 131 -2.56 -1.69 6.36
CA THR A 131 -3.61 -0.70 6.56
C THR A 131 -4.81 -1.34 7.23
N GLY A 132 -5.65 -0.53 7.85
CA GLY A 132 -6.96 -0.92 8.35
C GLY A 132 -8.01 -1.07 7.24
N LYS A 133 -9.20 -1.48 7.66
CA LYS A 133 -10.39 -1.63 6.81
C LYS A 133 -11.08 -0.30 6.50
N GLU A 134 -11.18 0.56 7.51
CA GLU A 134 -11.95 1.81 7.50
C GLU A 134 -11.07 3.04 7.60
N ASP A 135 -11.61 4.18 7.16
CA ASP A 135 -10.95 5.49 7.28
C ASP A 135 -10.92 5.94 8.76
N PRO A 136 -9.79 6.49 9.26
CA PRO A 136 -8.49 6.55 8.61
C PRO A 136 -7.86 5.14 8.52
N TYR A 137 -7.34 4.76 7.34
CA TYR A 137 -6.83 3.41 7.04
C TYR A 137 -5.50 3.09 7.72
N CYS A 138 -5.05 3.93 8.66
CA CYS A 138 -3.91 3.62 9.49
C CYS A 138 -4.11 2.37 10.34
N SER A 139 -3.09 1.52 10.41
CA SER A 139 -3.06 0.48 11.44
C SER A 139 -2.72 1.12 12.79
N LYS A 140 -3.53 0.84 13.82
CA LYS A 140 -3.19 1.18 15.22
C LYS A 140 -2.11 0.27 15.76
#